data_AF-A0A4V2RLT6-F1
#
_entry.id   AF-A0A4V2RLT6-F1
#
_cell.length_a   1.000
_cell.length_b   1.000
_cell.length_c   1.000
_cell.angle_alpha   90.00
_cell.angle_beta   90.00
_cell.angle_gamma   90.00
#
_symmetry.space_group_name_H-M   'P 1'
#
loop_
_entity.id
_entity.type
_entity.pdbx_description
1 polymer ?
#
loop_
_entity_poly.entity_id
_entity_poly.type
_entity_poly.pdbx_seq_one_letter_code
_entity_poly.pdbx_strand_id
1 'polypeptide(L)'
;MTKSQPTDPATSPIRTSVPPWQRTRHNRGVNMRTPESGTDLPLRDTRYRELELYPEFDFVTAWLRDYVRSTIDNARISEREYWSVVCLPSVGASDEGHRMISVHAGDQEIACLYVDTSIREDRRVGGFVTVDTRVLEQSCGADIDRITASSSALSVHRSGEQVSIGWSETPASREQFDALPWRPAAHELVRRLMQNGRNYWADAHCPQLAMFALE
;
A
#
# COMPACT_ATOMS: atom_id res chain seq x y z
N MET A 1 -39.61 51.72 16.31
CA MET A 1 -39.91 50.71 15.28
C MET A 1 -38.91 50.86 14.14
N THR A 2 -37.82 50.10 14.18
CA THR A 2 -36.99 49.84 12.99
C THR A 2 -36.27 48.52 13.25
N LYS A 3 -36.59 47.50 12.45
CA LYS A 3 -36.01 46.16 12.50
C LYS A 3 -34.59 46.23 11.90
N SER A 4 -33.59 45.74 12.61
CA SER A 4 -32.27 45.43 12.04
C SER A 4 -32.23 43.94 11.70
N GLN A 5 -32.10 43.62 10.41
CA GLN A 5 -31.76 42.28 9.93
C GLN A 5 -30.25 42.02 10.13
N PRO A 6 -29.83 40.79 10.48
CA PRO A 6 -28.43 40.40 10.43
C PRO A 6 -28.03 40.03 8.99
N THR A 7 -26.88 40.53 8.55
CA THR A 7 -26.21 40.12 7.31
C THR A 7 -25.38 38.86 7.54
N ASP A 8 -25.72 37.79 6.84
CA ASP A 8 -24.93 36.56 6.75
C ASP A 8 -23.58 36.80 6.04
N PRO A 9 -22.45 36.27 6.53
CA PRO A 9 -21.24 36.15 5.73
C PRO A 9 -21.35 34.94 4.79
N ALA A 10 -21.18 35.23 3.50
CA ALA A 10 -21.09 34.24 2.44
C ALA A 10 -20.04 33.17 2.75
N THR A 11 -20.51 31.92 2.88
CA THR A 11 -19.67 30.73 2.96
C THR A 11 -19.13 30.42 1.56
N SER A 12 -17.88 30.77 1.31
CA SER A 12 -17.14 30.24 0.15
C SER A 12 -16.95 28.73 0.32
N PRO A 13 -17.29 27.89 -0.66
CA PRO A 13 -17.00 26.46 -0.57
C PRO A 13 -15.49 26.25 -0.63
N ILE A 14 -14.95 25.60 0.40
CA ILE A 14 -13.60 25.06 0.43
C ILE A 14 -13.48 24.11 -0.75
N ARG A 15 -12.65 24.50 -1.71
CA ARG A 15 -12.30 23.71 -2.88
C ARG A 15 -11.36 22.61 -2.40
N THR A 16 -11.90 21.46 -2.04
CA THR A 16 -11.11 20.27 -1.66
C THR A 16 -10.25 19.87 -2.85
N SER A 17 -8.95 20.18 -2.76
CA SER A 17 -7.96 19.73 -3.74
C SER A 17 -7.75 18.23 -3.54
N VAL A 18 -8.34 17.43 -4.44
CA VAL A 18 -8.10 15.99 -4.52
C VAL A 18 -6.64 15.76 -4.97
N PRO A 19 -5.85 14.94 -4.24
CA PRO A 19 -4.48 14.59 -4.64
C PRO A 19 -4.42 13.90 -6.01
N PRO A 20 -3.29 13.96 -6.72
CA PRO A 20 -3.18 13.56 -8.13
C PRO A 20 -3.64 12.12 -8.43
N TRP A 21 -3.46 11.22 -7.47
CA TRP A 21 -3.69 9.77 -7.60
C TRP A 21 -5.16 9.34 -7.43
N GLN A 22 -6.09 10.24 -7.10
CA GLN A 22 -7.53 9.95 -7.00
C GLN A 22 -8.34 10.40 -8.23
N ARG A 23 -7.72 10.89 -9.30
CA ARG A 23 -8.45 11.29 -10.52
C ARG A 23 -8.72 10.11 -11.44
N THR A 24 -9.89 9.50 -11.30
CA THR A 24 -10.42 8.61 -12.34
C THR A 24 -10.82 9.45 -13.55
N ARG A 25 -10.03 9.39 -14.63
CA ARG A 25 -10.48 9.79 -15.97
C ARG A 25 -10.52 8.57 -16.87
N HIS A 26 -11.74 8.20 -17.29
CA HIS A 26 -11.93 7.36 -18.45
C HIS A 26 -11.69 8.21 -19.71
N ASN A 27 -10.69 7.88 -20.53
CA ASN A 27 -10.86 7.87 -21.99
C ASN A 27 -9.66 7.38 -22.80
N ARG A 28 -10.03 6.55 -23.80
CA ARG A 28 -9.59 6.49 -25.21
C ARG A 28 -8.09 6.47 -25.54
N GLY A 29 -7.63 5.24 -25.80
CA GLY A 29 -7.15 4.79 -27.11
C GLY A 29 -6.16 5.68 -27.87
N VAL A 30 -4.89 5.31 -27.79
CA VAL A 30 -3.86 5.68 -28.79
C VAL A 30 -3.16 4.39 -29.21
N ASN A 31 -3.23 4.09 -30.51
CA ASN A 31 -2.59 2.96 -31.18
C ASN A 31 -1.06 3.04 -31.00
N MET A 32 -0.48 2.12 -30.24
CA MET A 32 0.94 1.78 -30.34
C MET A 32 1.08 0.40 -30.99
N ARG A 33 1.98 0.33 -31.98
CA ARG A 33 2.28 -0.86 -32.78
C ARG A 33 2.69 -2.03 -31.89
N THR A 34 2.03 -3.16 -32.08
CA THR A 34 2.27 -4.45 -31.44
C THR A 34 3.63 -5.03 -31.88
N PRO A 35 4.56 -5.35 -30.96
CA PRO A 35 5.67 -6.24 -31.27
C PRO A 35 5.13 -7.68 -31.41
N GLU A 36 5.66 -8.41 -32.39
CA GLU A 36 5.19 -9.74 -32.78
C GLU A 36 5.21 -10.76 -31.62
N SER A 37 4.12 -11.55 -31.55
CA SER A 37 3.85 -12.56 -30.52
C SER A 37 4.95 -13.61 -30.39
N GLY A 38 5.73 -13.50 -29.31
CA GLY A 38 6.47 -14.62 -28.74
C GLY A 38 5.75 -15.13 -27.50
N THR A 39 5.10 -16.30 -27.61
CA THR A 39 4.50 -17.08 -26.50
C THR A 39 3.51 -16.34 -25.61
N ASP A 40 2.23 -16.63 -25.80
CA ASP A 40 1.09 -16.10 -25.04
C ASP A 40 1.09 -16.68 -23.60
N LEU A 41 2.03 -16.22 -22.78
CA LEU A 41 2.05 -16.48 -21.36
C LEU A 41 0.92 -15.66 -20.70
N PRO A 42 0.22 -16.20 -19.69
CA PRO A 42 -0.73 -15.43 -18.92
C PRO A 42 -0.10 -14.10 -18.49
N LEU A 43 -0.82 -12.97 -18.63
CA LEU A 43 -0.33 -11.63 -18.23
C LEU A 43 0.22 -11.55 -16.79
N ARG A 44 -0.14 -12.51 -15.93
CA ARG A 44 0.37 -12.63 -14.56
C ARG A 44 1.79 -13.18 -14.53
N ASP A 45 2.08 -14.14 -15.40
CA ASP A 45 3.42 -14.71 -15.57
C ASP A 45 4.37 -13.65 -16.14
N THR A 46 3.89 -12.78 -17.03
CA THR A 46 4.72 -11.68 -17.56
C THR A 46 5.07 -10.64 -16.51
N ARG A 47 4.16 -10.29 -15.59
CA ARG A 47 4.45 -9.31 -14.51
C ARG A 47 5.45 -9.83 -13.48
N TYR A 48 5.35 -11.09 -13.10
CA TYR A 48 6.35 -11.69 -12.21
C TYR A 48 7.73 -11.71 -12.88
N ARG A 49 7.81 -12.14 -14.15
CA ARG A 49 9.06 -12.11 -14.92
C ARG A 49 9.62 -10.69 -15.09
N GLU A 50 8.76 -9.70 -15.24
CA GLU A 50 9.19 -8.30 -15.27
C GLU A 50 9.78 -7.86 -13.92
N LEU A 51 9.10 -8.16 -12.81
CA LEU A 51 9.59 -7.83 -11.47
C LEU A 51 10.92 -8.55 -11.15
N GLU A 52 11.12 -9.79 -11.62
CA GLU A 52 12.40 -10.51 -11.49
C GLU A 52 13.58 -9.77 -12.13
N LEU A 53 13.34 -8.89 -13.10
CA LEU A 53 14.39 -8.09 -13.75
C LEU A 53 14.73 -6.82 -12.97
N TYR A 54 13.99 -6.49 -11.91
CA TYR A 54 14.21 -5.27 -11.15
C TYR A 54 15.40 -5.45 -10.20
N PRO A 55 16.28 -4.44 -10.05
CA PRO A 55 17.36 -4.47 -9.06
C PRO A 55 16.86 -4.70 -7.62
N GLU A 56 15.62 -4.33 -7.34
CA GLU A 56 14.98 -4.47 -6.03
C GLU A 56 14.40 -5.86 -5.75
N PHE A 57 14.46 -6.82 -6.68
CA PHE A 57 13.75 -8.10 -6.55
C PHE A 57 14.07 -8.85 -5.25
N ASP A 58 15.34 -8.95 -4.89
CA ASP A 58 15.78 -9.61 -3.65
C ASP A 58 15.25 -8.89 -2.40
N PHE A 59 15.23 -7.56 -2.43
CA PHE A 59 14.65 -6.75 -1.35
C PHE A 59 13.14 -6.99 -1.23
N VAL A 60 12.42 -7.00 -2.36
CA VAL A 60 10.98 -7.21 -2.41
C VAL A 60 10.59 -8.57 -1.84
N THR A 61 11.28 -9.62 -2.25
CA THR A 61 10.98 -10.99 -1.79
C THR A 61 11.34 -11.18 -0.31
N ALA A 62 12.46 -10.60 0.15
CA ALA A 62 12.85 -10.63 1.56
C ALA A 62 11.85 -9.87 2.45
N TRP A 63 11.44 -8.66 2.03
CA TRP A 63 10.45 -7.86 2.75
C TRP A 63 9.09 -8.55 2.79
N LEU A 64 8.64 -9.14 1.67
CA LEU A 64 7.37 -9.86 1.60
C LEU A 64 7.36 -11.03 2.60
N ARG A 65 8.47 -11.79 2.66
CA ARG A 65 8.64 -12.88 3.61
C ARG A 65 8.55 -12.40 5.06
N ASP A 66 9.26 -11.32 5.42
CA ASP A 66 9.19 -10.76 6.78
C ASP A 66 7.77 -10.27 7.14
N TYR A 67 7.12 -9.55 6.22
CA TYR A 67 5.77 -9.04 6.42
C TYR A 67 4.77 -10.18 6.62
N VAL A 68 4.73 -11.15 5.71
CA VAL A 68 3.77 -12.26 5.78
C VAL A 68 3.98 -13.11 7.03
N ARG A 69 5.24 -13.45 7.37
CA ARG A 69 5.55 -14.23 8.57
C ARG A 69 5.18 -13.52 9.87
N SER A 70 5.21 -12.19 9.89
CA SER A 70 4.90 -11.41 11.10
C SER A 70 3.42 -11.05 11.25
N THR A 71 2.61 -11.15 10.18
CA THR A 71 1.25 -10.61 10.17
C THR A 71 0.16 -11.60 9.76
N ILE A 72 0.48 -12.66 9.01
CA ILE A 72 -0.52 -13.59 8.47
C ILE A 72 -0.40 -14.96 9.13
N ASP A 73 -1.40 -15.30 9.94
CA ASP A 73 -1.50 -16.63 10.54
C ASP A 73 -1.81 -17.70 9.47
N ASN A 74 -1.14 -18.85 9.58
CA ASN A 74 -1.31 -20.01 8.69
C ASN A 74 -1.26 -19.63 7.20
N ALA A 75 -0.36 -18.72 6.81
CA ALA A 75 -0.31 -18.08 5.49
C ALA A 75 -0.47 -19.05 4.30
N ARG A 76 0.13 -20.25 4.37
CA ARG A 76 0.02 -21.26 3.31
C ARG A 76 -1.40 -21.82 3.13
N ILE A 77 -2.13 -22.01 4.23
CA ILE A 77 -3.48 -22.58 4.19
C ILE A 77 -4.50 -21.50 3.79
N SER A 78 -4.23 -20.24 4.17
CA SER A 78 -5.12 -19.12 3.95
C SER A 78 -4.88 -18.34 2.64
N GLU A 79 -3.87 -18.76 1.86
CA GLU A 79 -3.52 -18.17 0.57
C GLU A 79 -4.71 -18.18 -0.40
N ARG A 80 -4.89 -17.08 -1.13
CA ARG A 80 -5.99 -16.77 -2.06
C ARG A 80 -7.35 -16.61 -1.41
N GLU A 81 -7.72 -17.46 -0.46
CA GLU A 81 -9.03 -17.40 0.19
C GLU A 81 -9.16 -16.18 1.10
N TYR A 82 -8.11 -15.86 1.87
CA TYR A 82 -8.15 -14.81 2.89
C TYR A 82 -7.07 -13.73 2.73
N TRP A 83 -6.01 -14.03 1.99
CA TRP A 83 -5.00 -13.04 1.60
C TRP A 83 -4.45 -13.31 0.20
N SER A 84 -3.87 -12.29 -0.42
CA SER A 84 -3.14 -12.44 -1.68
C SER A 84 -2.05 -11.41 -1.82
N VAL A 85 -0.96 -11.77 -2.49
CA VAL A 85 -0.02 -10.81 -3.08
C VAL A 85 -0.34 -10.58 -4.56
N VAL A 86 -0.28 -9.31 -4.99
CA VAL A 86 -0.45 -8.87 -6.38
C VAL A 86 0.87 -8.29 -6.87
N CYS A 87 1.32 -8.73 -8.05
CA CYS A 87 2.58 -8.31 -8.67
C CYS A 87 2.34 -7.21 -9.71
N LEU A 88 3.14 -6.14 -9.65
CA LEU A 88 3.06 -4.94 -10.51
C LEU A 88 1.60 -4.50 -10.75
N PRO A 89 0.85 -4.14 -9.69
CA PRO A 89 -0.52 -3.69 -9.86
C PRO A 89 -0.53 -2.39 -10.68
N SER A 90 -1.41 -2.33 -11.69
CA SER A 90 -1.55 -1.17 -12.57
C SER A 90 -2.20 0.05 -11.90
N VAL A 91 -2.80 -0.14 -10.72
CA VAL A 91 -3.41 0.93 -9.94
C VAL A 91 -2.31 1.76 -9.29
N GLY A 92 -2.31 3.07 -9.52
CA GLY A 92 -1.34 3.99 -8.93
C GLY A 92 0.01 4.04 -9.64
N ALA A 93 0.16 3.41 -10.81
CA ALA A 93 1.33 3.60 -11.66
C ALA A 93 1.32 5.02 -12.28
N SER A 94 2.46 5.69 -12.23
CA SER A 94 2.68 7.01 -12.84
C SER A 94 4.10 7.10 -13.40
N ASP A 95 4.40 8.15 -14.16
CA ASP A 95 5.76 8.42 -14.64
C ASP A 95 6.75 8.71 -13.48
N GLU A 96 6.23 9.05 -12.30
CA GLU A 96 6.99 9.38 -11.09
C GLU A 96 7.18 8.18 -10.16
N GLY A 97 6.68 7.00 -10.53
CA GLY A 97 6.83 5.79 -9.75
C GLY A 97 5.71 4.79 -9.96
N HIS A 98 5.95 3.55 -9.57
CA HIS A 98 4.98 2.46 -9.68
C HIS A 98 5.13 1.47 -8.55
N ARG A 99 4.04 0.72 -8.33
CA ARG A 99 3.97 -0.31 -7.30
C ARG A 99 4.65 -1.57 -7.81
N MET A 100 5.54 -2.13 -6.98
CA MET A 100 6.19 -3.41 -7.25
C MET A 100 5.29 -4.55 -6.83
N ILE A 101 4.81 -4.50 -5.59
CA ILE A 101 3.95 -5.51 -4.99
C ILE A 101 2.92 -4.88 -4.08
N SER A 102 1.79 -5.57 -3.93
CA SER A 102 0.77 -5.23 -2.95
C SER A 102 0.28 -6.50 -2.25
N VAL A 103 0.09 -6.43 -0.93
CA VAL A 103 -0.48 -7.49 -0.12
C VAL A 103 -1.88 -7.06 0.30
N HIS A 104 -2.83 -7.97 0.09
CA HIS A 104 -4.24 -7.77 0.42
C HIS A 104 -4.74 -8.82 1.40
N ALA A 105 -5.64 -8.42 2.30
CA ALA A 105 -6.45 -9.31 3.12
C ALA A 105 -7.91 -8.81 3.12
N GLY A 106 -8.85 -9.72 2.88
CA GLY A 106 -10.24 -9.33 2.63
C GLY A 106 -10.37 -8.43 1.39
N ASP A 107 -10.99 -7.27 1.54
CA ASP A 107 -11.11 -6.26 0.47
C ASP A 107 -10.03 -5.16 0.53
N GLN A 108 -9.12 -5.22 1.51
CA GLN A 108 -8.19 -4.13 1.79
C GLN A 108 -6.76 -4.45 1.34
N GLU A 109 -6.07 -3.40 0.91
CA GLU A 109 -4.61 -3.38 0.75
C GLU A 109 -3.95 -3.10 2.10
N ILE A 110 -3.26 -4.11 2.62
CA ILE A 110 -2.68 -4.09 3.97
C ILE A 110 -1.20 -3.74 3.97
N ALA A 111 -0.51 -3.90 2.84
CA ALA A 111 0.85 -3.41 2.68
C ALA A 111 1.24 -3.31 1.20
N CYS A 112 2.23 -2.48 0.90
CA CYS A 112 2.70 -2.26 -0.47
C CYS A 112 4.18 -1.91 -0.46
N LEU A 113 4.89 -2.33 -1.51
CA LEU A 113 6.16 -1.76 -1.91
C LEU A 113 6.04 -1.06 -3.26
N TYR A 114 6.70 0.07 -3.40
CA TYR A 114 6.75 0.84 -4.62
C TYR A 114 8.16 1.37 -4.87
N VAL A 115 8.39 1.77 -6.11
CA VAL A 115 9.56 2.53 -6.50
C VAL A 115 9.11 3.95 -6.80
N ASP A 116 9.78 4.91 -6.18
CA ASP A 116 9.71 6.33 -6.48
C ASP A 116 10.82 6.67 -7.49
N THR A 117 10.42 7.27 -8.61
CA THR A 117 11.31 7.77 -9.66
C THR A 117 11.13 9.27 -9.91
N SER A 118 10.47 9.98 -8.99
CA SER A 118 10.19 11.42 -9.09
C SER A 118 11.47 12.27 -9.14
N ILE A 119 12.53 11.80 -8.48
CA ILE A 119 13.87 12.39 -8.57
C ILE A 119 14.63 11.68 -9.68
N ARG A 120 14.92 12.41 -10.76
CA ARG A 120 15.71 11.89 -11.89
C ARG A 120 17.01 11.27 -11.39
N GLU A 121 17.29 10.06 -11.87
CA GLU A 121 18.48 9.25 -11.56
C GLU A 121 18.55 8.71 -10.13
N ASP A 122 17.52 8.93 -9.31
CA ASP A 122 17.44 8.47 -7.92
C ASP A 122 16.20 7.60 -7.73
N ARG A 123 16.37 6.32 -8.08
CA ARG A 123 15.36 5.28 -7.92
C ARG A 123 15.33 4.86 -6.47
N ARG A 124 14.25 5.18 -5.75
CA ARG A 124 14.12 4.89 -4.31
C ARG A 124 13.01 3.92 -4.04
N VAL A 125 13.28 2.95 -3.17
CA VAL A 125 12.22 2.08 -2.65
C VAL A 125 11.47 2.82 -1.56
N GLY A 126 10.16 2.61 -1.54
CA GLY A 126 9.31 2.98 -0.43
C GLY A 126 8.23 1.93 -0.24
N GLY A 127 7.49 2.08 0.84
CA GLY A 127 6.39 1.18 1.13
C GLY A 127 5.46 1.73 2.17
N PHE A 128 4.40 1.00 2.43
CA PHE A 128 3.57 1.24 3.59
C PHE A 128 3.04 -0.06 4.17
N VAL A 129 2.66 0.00 5.45
CA VAL A 129 1.86 -1.01 6.13
C VAL A 129 0.63 -0.36 6.73
N THR A 130 -0.52 -1.00 6.60
CA THR A 130 -1.75 -0.59 7.27
C THR A 130 -1.89 -1.41 8.55
N VAL A 131 -2.22 -0.74 9.65
CA VAL A 131 -2.29 -1.35 10.99
C VAL A 131 -3.54 -0.93 11.74
N ASP A 132 -3.91 -1.68 12.78
CA ASP A 132 -4.95 -1.27 13.71
C ASP A 132 -4.49 -0.06 14.55
N THR A 133 -5.28 1.01 14.53
CA THR A 133 -4.96 2.26 15.23
C THR A 133 -4.84 2.03 16.73
N ARG A 134 -5.79 1.31 17.34
CA ARG A 134 -5.87 1.15 18.80
C ARG A 134 -4.69 0.33 19.33
N VAL A 135 -4.33 -0.75 18.64
CA VAL A 135 -3.19 -1.61 19.02
C VAL A 135 -1.87 -0.86 18.86
N LEU A 136 -1.72 -0.05 17.80
CA LEU A 136 -0.53 0.77 17.63
C LEU A 136 -0.39 1.81 18.74
N GLU A 137 -1.46 2.57 19.03
CA GLU A 137 -1.46 3.56 20.11
C GLU A 137 -1.16 2.95 21.47
N GLN A 138 -1.76 1.79 21.75
CA GLN A 138 -1.50 1.04 22.99
C GLN A 138 -0.05 0.58 23.09
N SER A 139 0.53 0.10 21.98
CA SER A 139 1.90 -0.42 21.93
C SER A 139 2.95 0.69 22.04
N CYS A 140 2.65 1.88 21.51
CA CYS A 140 3.50 3.07 21.62
C CYS A 140 3.28 3.85 22.93
N GLY A 141 2.17 3.62 23.64
CA GLY A 141 1.78 4.43 24.79
C GLY A 141 1.46 5.89 24.44
N ALA A 142 1.08 6.15 23.19
CA ALA A 142 0.85 7.49 22.64
C ALA A 142 -0.24 7.45 21.56
N ASP A 143 -1.02 8.53 21.44
CA ASP A 143 -1.97 8.68 20.34
C ASP A 143 -1.27 8.83 18.97
N ILE A 144 -2.01 8.61 17.88
CA ILE A 144 -1.44 8.71 16.53
C ILE A 144 -0.86 10.11 16.24
N ASP A 145 -1.39 11.20 16.82
CA ASP A 145 -0.88 12.55 16.55
C ASP A 145 0.52 12.73 17.15
N ARG A 146 0.73 12.22 18.37
CA ARG A 146 2.04 12.18 19.02
C ARG A 146 3.02 11.27 18.29
N ILE A 147 2.57 10.08 17.86
CA ILE A 147 3.39 9.17 17.05
C ILE A 147 3.85 9.87 15.78
N THR A 148 2.93 10.53 15.06
CA THR A 148 3.22 11.27 13.83
C THR A 148 4.22 12.42 14.09
N ALA A 149 4.04 13.16 15.18
CA ALA A 149 4.96 14.24 15.56
C ALA A 149 6.37 13.72 15.92
N SER A 150 6.48 12.54 16.53
CA SER A 150 7.76 11.90 16.86
C SER A 150 8.43 11.18 15.68
N SER A 151 7.68 10.89 14.62
CA SER A 151 8.13 10.13 13.46
C SER A 151 8.01 10.95 12.17
N SER A 152 8.67 12.11 12.14
CA SER A 152 8.58 13.11 11.07
C SER A 152 9.09 12.65 9.69
N ALA A 153 9.85 11.55 9.63
CA ALA A 153 10.32 10.95 8.37
C ALA A 153 9.35 9.87 7.84
N LEU A 154 8.24 9.62 8.52
CA LEU A 154 7.17 8.73 8.10
C LEU A 154 5.98 9.53 7.59
N SER A 155 5.23 8.92 6.67
CA SER A 155 3.91 9.40 6.29
C SER A 155 2.85 8.60 7.05
N VAL A 156 1.86 9.29 7.62
CA VAL A 156 0.81 8.65 8.42
C VAL A 156 -0.54 9.08 7.86
N HIS A 157 -1.34 8.11 7.42
CA HIS A 157 -2.68 8.36 6.89
C HIS A 157 -3.73 7.59 7.70
N ARG A 158 -4.66 8.32 8.32
CA ARG A 158 -5.76 7.75 9.09
C ARG A 158 -6.95 7.43 8.18
N SER A 159 -7.52 6.25 8.35
CA SER A 159 -8.76 5.83 7.69
C SER A 159 -9.62 5.01 8.65
N GLY A 160 -10.57 5.67 9.32
CA GLY A 160 -11.41 5.03 10.33
C GLY A 160 -10.59 4.46 11.49
N GLU A 161 -10.74 3.17 11.76
CA GLU A 161 -10.03 2.44 12.83
C GLU A 161 -8.63 1.95 12.41
N GLN A 162 -8.14 2.40 11.26
CA GLN A 162 -6.88 1.95 10.67
C GLN A 162 -5.98 3.14 10.37
N VAL A 163 -4.68 2.86 10.35
CA VAL A 163 -3.66 3.83 9.96
C VAL A 163 -2.66 3.18 9.01
N SER A 164 -2.38 3.84 7.89
CA SER A 164 -1.31 3.46 6.97
C SER A 164 -0.05 4.25 7.31
N ILE A 165 1.04 3.54 7.56
CA ILE A 165 2.35 4.09 7.88
C ILE A 165 3.25 3.87 6.67
N GLY A 166 3.54 4.93 5.93
CA GLY A 166 4.43 4.92 4.78
C GLY A 166 5.85 5.34 5.14
N TRP A 167 6.82 4.70 4.50
CA TRP A 167 8.25 4.91 4.68
C TRP A 167 8.97 4.98 3.33
N SER A 168 10.18 5.52 3.34
CA SER A 168 11.09 5.57 2.20
C SER A 168 12.44 4.95 2.59
N GLU A 169 13.22 4.51 1.61
CA GLU A 169 14.56 3.94 1.83
C GLU A 169 15.60 5.05 2.10
N THR A 170 15.32 5.90 3.10
CA THR A 170 16.24 6.89 3.66
C THR A 170 16.59 6.49 5.09
N PRO A 171 17.81 6.79 5.59
CA PRO A 171 18.23 6.35 6.93
C PRO A 171 17.25 6.75 8.04
N ALA A 172 16.79 8.00 8.05
CA ALA A 172 15.86 8.50 9.07
C ALA A 172 14.48 7.83 8.99
N SER A 173 13.96 7.61 7.78
CA SER A 173 12.64 6.97 7.59
C SER A 173 12.70 5.50 8.00
N ARG A 174 13.78 4.79 7.66
CA ARG A 174 13.98 3.40 8.06
C ARG A 174 14.16 3.24 9.56
N GLU A 175 15.02 4.05 10.20
CA GLU A 175 15.21 4.02 11.64
C GLU A 175 13.89 4.24 12.39
N GLN A 176 13.10 5.23 11.98
CA GLN A 176 11.80 5.51 12.60
C GLN A 176 10.78 4.39 12.34
N PHE A 177 10.75 3.82 11.13
CA PHE A 177 9.83 2.74 10.79
C PHE A 177 10.15 1.45 11.57
N ASP A 178 11.43 1.10 11.65
CA ASP A 178 11.89 -0.10 12.34
C ASP A 178 11.74 0.01 13.87
N ALA A 179 11.76 1.23 14.42
CA ALA A 179 11.48 1.50 15.83
C ALA A 179 9.99 1.41 16.21
N LEU A 180 9.07 1.49 15.24
CA LEU A 180 7.64 1.39 15.53
C LEU A 180 7.21 -0.07 15.77
N PRO A 181 6.39 -0.35 16.80
CA PRO A 181 5.82 -1.67 17.05
C PRO A 181 4.64 -1.95 16.09
N TRP A 182 4.86 -1.82 14.79
CA TRP A 182 3.81 -1.96 13.78
C TRP A 182 3.36 -3.42 13.59
N ARG A 183 4.25 -4.40 13.83
CA ARG A 183 3.97 -5.84 13.58
C ARG A 183 2.76 -6.37 14.36
N PRO A 184 2.65 -6.20 15.69
CA PRO A 184 1.44 -6.62 16.43
C PRO A 184 0.16 -5.91 15.96
N ALA A 185 0.25 -4.62 15.62
CA ALA A 185 -0.89 -3.84 15.16
C ALA A 185 -1.34 -4.25 13.73
N ALA A 186 -0.39 -4.59 12.86
CA ALA A 186 -0.66 -5.16 11.54
C ALA A 186 -1.29 -6.54 11.67
N HIS A 187 -0.72 -7.42 12.51
CA HIS A 187 -1.25 -8.76 12.78
C HIS A 187 -2.71 -8.72 13.23
N GLU A 188 -3.05 -7.88 14.21
CA GLU A 188 -4.44 -7.76 14.69
C GLU A 188 -5.40 -7.25 13.61
N LEU A 189 -4.95 -6.31 12.77
CA LEU A 189 -5.75 -5.85 11.64
C LEU A 189 -6.00 -6.99 10.65
N VAL A 190 -4.94 -7.64 10.19
CA VAL A 190 -5.00 -8.73 9.22
C VAL A 190 -5.87 -9.87 9.73
N ARG A 191 -5.70 -10.28 10.98
CA ARG A 191 -6.50 -11.31 11.64
C ARG A 191 -8.00 -10.99 11.57
N ARG A 192 -8.40 -9.76 11.85
CA ARG A 192 -9.82 -9.34 11.76
C ARG A 192 -10.32 -9.32 10.31
N LEU A 193 -9.51 -8.84 9.36
CA LEU A 193 -9.89 -8.82 7.95
C LEU A 193 -10.13 -10.23 7.41
N MET A 194 -9.24 -11.18 7.73
CA MET A 194 -9.38 -12.57 7.34
C MET A 194 -10.60 -13.26 7.97
N GLN A 195 -11.08 -12.78 9.13
CA GLN A 195 -12.30 -13.30 9.77
C GLN A 195 -13.59 -12.74 9.14
N ASN A 196 -13.53 -11.55 8.55
CA ASN A 196 -14.71 -10.83 8.08
C ASN A 196 -15.17 -11.22 6.67
N GLY A 197 -14.37 -11.98 5.92
CA GLY A 197 -14.80 -12.50 4.62
C GLY A 197 -13.67 -12.98 3.73
N ARG A 198 -14.06 -13.34 2.50
CA ARG A 198 -13.14 -13.77 1.45
C ARG A 198 -12.34 -12.61 0.90
N ASN A 199 -11.15 -12.94 0.42
CA ASN A 199 -10.28 -12.03 -0.27
C ASN A 199 -10.83 -11.66 -1.66
N TYR A 200 -11.09 -10.37 -1.88
CA TYR A 200 -11.56 -9.83 -3.16
C TYR A 200 -10.49 -9.84 -4.25
N TRP A 201 -9.22 -9.96 -3.84
CA TRP A 201 -8.06 -9.90 -4.72
C TRP A 201 -7.52 -11.29 -5.11
N ALA A 202 -8.27 -12.36 -4.80
CA ALA A 202 -7.92 -13.74 -5.10
C ALA A 202 -7.62 -13.97 -6.60
N ASP A 203 -8.34 -13.26 -7.48
CA ASP A 203 -8.13 -13.32 -8.92
C ASP A 203 -6.87 -12.58 -9.35
N ALA A 204 -6.43 -11.54 -8.65
CA ALA A 204 -5.20 -10.81 -9.00
C ALA A 204 -3.93 -11.45 -8.42
N HIS A 205 -4.08 -12.54 -7.67
CA HIS A 205 -2.99 -13.18 -6.95
C HIS A 205 -1.84 -13.64 -7.87
N CYS A 206 -0.60 -13.46 -7.40
CA CYS A 206 0.62 -13.96 -8.01
C CYS A 206 1.20 -15.12 -7.17
N PRO A 207 0.94 -16.40 -7.56
CA PRO A 207 1.44 -17.56 -6.84
C PRO A 207 2.96 -17.63 -6.78
N GLN A 208 3.65 -17.22 -7.85
CA GLN A 208 5.12 -17.27 -7.92
C GLN A 208 5.77 -16.42 -6.83
N LEU A 209 5.23 -15.21 -6.63
CA LEU A 209 5.72 -14.32 -5.58
C LEU A 209 5.31 -14.80 -4.19
N ALA A 210 4.12 -15.41 -4.05
CA ALA A 210 3.66 -15.98 -2.79
C ALA A 210 4.58 -17.09 -2.27
N MET A 211 5.24 -17.87 -3.15
CA MET A 211 6.18 -18.91 -2.73
C MET A 211 7.29 -18.36 -1.82
N PHE A 212 7.86 -17.18 -2.14
CA PHE A 212 8.90 -16.55 -1.32
C PHE A 212 8.41 -16.20 0.10
N ALA A 213 7.12 -15.90 0.23
CA ALA A 213 6.49 -15.57 1.51
C ALA A 213 6.25 -16.81 2.40
N LEU A 214 6.16 -17.99 1.78
CA LEU A 214 5.73 -19.25 2.40
C LEU A 214 6.87 -20.25 2.65
N GLU A 215 8.08 -19.93 2.20
CA GLU A 215 9.35 -20.55 2.59
C GLU A 215 9.83 -20.00 3.92
#